data_AF-A0A930XGL3-F1
#
_entry.id   AF-A0A930XGL3-F1
#
_cell.length_a   1.000
_cell.length_b   1.000
_cell.length_c   1.000
_cell.angle_alpha   90.00
_cell.angle_beta   90.00
_cell.angle_gamma   90.00
#
_symmetry.space_group_name_H-M   'P 1'
#
loop_
_entity.id
_entity.type
_entity.pdbx_description
1 polymer ?
#
loop_
_entity_poly.entity_id
_entity_poly.type
_entity_poly.pdbx_seq_one_letter_code
_entity_poly.pdbx_strand_id
1 'polypeptide(L)'
;MKTTPPFLKEQIATLQAEAAEFEAELEKRRAALDTLLQFKIEPKDRTPAEIARAIAKTTEQRGKNQPQVEGLKRAIEELQQELQSKRELLDLLLLEQSKQLRQEKMEAARNAVKSHIKRIQAAGAALESELWNLKAVWQEHRQSYIDGQSNPHPANGYGYRWQPNDLVQFGTATIPELVETPQGFALQPRDIGLFNTERMAAIQEDSERRRQSQLQRQESRLQLRLERLTSTIRQLEAQIAPLRAEVGQQELGGSANDQLAQRRAQADLQRLEQELQQHQQELAQLTPTPPEHRLPD
;
A
#
# COMPACT_ATOMS: atom_id res chain seq x y z
N MET A 1 10.35 -31.70 10.03
CA MET A 1 9.21 -32.44 9.47
C MET A 1 8.91 -33.58 10.41
N LYS A 2 7.84 -33.48 11.20
CA LYS A 2 7.34 -34.65 11.92
C LYS A 2 6.50 -35.40 10.90
N THR A 3 7.03 -36.50 10.39
CA THR A 3 6.30 -37.44 9.56
C THR A 3 5.15 -38.02 10.38
N THR A 4 4.06 -38.40 9.71
CA THR A 4 3.00 -39.23 10.29
C THR A 4 3.62 -40.25 11.25
N PRO A 5 3.19 -40.32 12.52
CA PRO A 5 3.84 -41.18 13.49
C PRO A 5 3.88 -42.61 12.94
N PRO A 6 5.05 -43.27 12.91
CA PRO A 6 5.21 -44.61 12.32
C PRO A 6 4.18 -45.60 12.87
N PHE A 7 3.84 -45.41 14.14
CA PHE A 7 2.81 -46.15 14.87
C PHE A 7 1.44 -46.23 14.17
N LEU A 8 0.90 -45.13 13.62
CA LEU A 8 -0.43 -45.16 12.99
C LEU A 8 -0.42 -45.90 11.65
N LYS A 9 0.67 -45.75 10.88
CA LYS A 9 0.84 -46.46 9.61
C LYS A 9 1.00 -47.97 9.84
N GLU A 10 1.80 -48.34 10.84
CA GLU A 10 1.97 -49.73 11.25
C GLU A 10 0.65 -50.33 11.76
N GLN A 11 -0.10 -49.62 12.61
CA GLN A 11 -1.41 -50.08 13.08
C GLN A 11 -2.44 -50.28 11.98
N ILE A 12 -2.53 -49.35 11.02
CA ILE A 12 -3.42 -49.49 9.86
C ILE A 12 -3.03 -50.73 9.03
N ALA A 13 -1.74 -50.93 8.77
CA ALA A 13 -1.25 -52.08 8.01
C ALA A 13 -1.54 -53.41 8.73
N THR A 14 -1.33 -53.46 10.05
CA THR A 14 -1.64 -54.64 10.87
C THR A 14 -3.14 -54.94 10.85
N LEU A 15 -4.00 -53.94 11.04
CA LEU A 15 -5.46 -54.15 11.01
C LEU A 15 -5.97 -54.56 9.62
N GLN A 16 -5.36 -54.07 8.54
CA GLN A 16 -5.67 -54.53 7.19
C GLN A 16 -5.29 -55.99 6.97
N ALA A 17 -4.11 -56.40 7.43
CA ALA A 17 -3.66 -57.79 7.35
C ALA A 17 -4.58 -58.70 8.17
N GLU A 18 -4.89 -58.32 9.41
CA GLU A 18 -5.82 -59.06 10.26
C GLU A 18 -7.21 -59.18 9.59
N ALA A 19 -7.79 -58.07 9.09
CA ALA A 19 -9.09 -58.12 8.43
C ALA A 19 -9.11 -59.08 7.23
N ALA A 20 -8.03 -59.12 6.43
CA ALA A 20 -7.90 -60.07 5.32
C ALA A 20 -7.82 -61.54 5.80
N GLU A 21 -7.14 -61.79 6.92
CA GLU A 21 -7.11 -63.13 7.54
C GLU A 21 -8.50 -63.56 8.04
N PHE A 22 -9.26 -62.65 8.66
CA PHE A 22 -10.64 -62.91 9.08
C PHE A 22 -11.57 -63.20 7.90
N GLU A 23 -11.43 -62.49 6.80
CA GLU A 23 -12.18 -62.75 5.56
C GLU A 23 -11.88 -64.14 4.99
N ALA A 24 -10.60 -64.51 4.93
CA ALA A 24 -10.19 -65.83 4.45
C ALA A 24 -10.72 -66.97 5.34
N GLU A 25 -10.68 -66.81 6.67
CA GLU A 25 -11.22 -67.80 7.61
C GLU A 25 -12.76 -67.89 7.55
N LEU A 26 -13.45 -66.77 7.30
CA LEU A 26 -14.89 -66.76 7.05
C LEU A 26 -15.27 -67.53 5.79
N GLU A 27 -14.55 -67.33 4.68
CA GLU A 27 -14.77 -68.10 3.45
C GLU A 27 -14.57 -69.60 3.68
N LYS A 28 -13.51 -69.98 4.38
CA LYS A 28 -13.22 -71.37 4.72
C LYS A 28 -14.34 -72.01 5.55
N ARG A 29 -14.87 -71.31 6.55
CA ARG A 29 -15.97 -71.81 7.39
C ARG A 29 -17.31 -71.88 6.66
N ARG A 30 -17.58 -70.93 5.76
CA ARG A 30 -18.75 -70.97 4.87
C ARG A 30 -18.69 -72.17 3.93
N ALA A 31 -17.53 -72.43 3.31
CA ALA A 31 -17.34 -73.60 2.46
C ALA A 31 -17.53 -74.92 3.23
N ALA A 32 -17.02 -75.00 4.48
CA ALA A 32 -17.23 -76.16 5.35
C ALA A 32 -18.71 -76.36 5.71
N LEU A 33 -19.43 -75.28 6.00
CA LEU A 33 -20.87 -75.31 6.27
C LEU A 33 -21.65 -75.81 5.06
N ASP A 34 -21.36 -75.28 3.87
CA ASP A 34 -22.01 -75.71 2.61
C ASP A 34 -21.77 -77.19 2.33
N THR A 35 -20.56 -77.69 2.58
CA THR A 35 -20.22 -79.11 2.43
C THR A 35 -21.07 -80.00 3.34
N LEU A 36 -21.29 -79.59 4.60
CA LEU A 36 -22.12 -80.34 5.53
C LEU A 36 -23.61 -80.30 5.15
N LEU A 37 -24.09 -79.18 4.61
CA LEU A 37 -25.49 -79.02 4.19
C LEU A 37 -25.81 -79.79 2.90
N GLN A 38 -24.85 -79.92 1.99
CA GLN A 38 -25.01 -80.63 0.71
C GLN A 38 -24.93 -82.15 0.82
N PHE A 39 -24.63 -82.71 2.01
CA PHE A 39 -24.55 -84.16 2.20
C PHE A 39 -25.87 -84.86 1.80
N LYS A 40 -25.78 -85.72 0.79
CA LYS A 40 -26.90 -86.49 0.25
C LYS A 40 -26.40 -87.87 -0.18
N ILE A 41 -27.12 -88.92 0.21
CA ILE A 41 -26.82 -90.28 -0.23
C ILE A 41 -27.72 -90.60 -1.42
N GLU A 42 -27.12 -90.93 -2.56
CA GLU A 42 -27.87 -91.40 -3.73
C GLU A 42 -28.28 -92.87 -3.54
N PRO A 43 -29.54 -93.23 -3.82
CA PRO A 43 -29.98 -94.62 -3.80
C PRO A 43 -29.29 -95.40 -4.93
N LYS A 44 -28.95 -96.67 -4.68
CA LYS A 44 -28.29 -97.53 -5.68
C LYS A 44 -29.25 -97.84 -6.84
N ASP A 45 -30.48 -98.22 -6.51
CA ASP A 45 -31.56 -98.50 -7.45
C ASP A 45 -32.85 -97.74 -7.10
N ARG A 46 -33.79 -97.64 -8.06
CA ARG A 46 -35.08 -96.94 -7.87
C ARG A 46 -36.13 -97.74 -7.10
N THR A 47 -35.72 -98.77 -6.38
CA THR A 47 -36.68 -99.55 -5.58
C THR A 47 -37.15 -98.72 -4.38
N PRO A 48 -38.44 -98.79 -3.99
CA PRO A 48 -38.95 -98.06 -2.85
C PRO A 48 -38.16 -98.33 -1.55
N ALA A 49 -37.69 -99.57 -1.37
CA ALA A 49 -36.91 -99.98 -0.21
C ALA A 49 -35.52 -99.32 -0.15
N GLU A 50 -34.83 -99.19 -1.28
CA GLU A 50 -33.52 -98.53 -1.31
C GLU A 50 -33.62 -97.00 -1.23
N ILE A 51 -34.65 -96.41 -1.82
CA ILE A 51 -34.98 -94.99 -1.65
C ILE A 51 -35.23 -94.68 -0.16
N ALA A 52 -36.04 -95.49 0.52
CA ALA A 52 -36.31 -95.33 1.94
C ALA A 52 -35.05 -95.49 2.80
N ARG A 53 -34.16 -96.45 2.48
CA ARG A 53 -32.86 -96.64 3.16
C ARG A 53 -31.92 -95.45 2.94
N ALA A 54 -31.85 -94.91 1.72
CA ALA A 54 -31.03 -93.74 1.41
C ALA A 54 -31.54 -92.49 2.14
N ILE A 55 -32.85 -92.28 2.20
CA ILE A 55 -33.47 -91.20 2.98
C ILE A 55 -33.16 -91.36 4.46
N ALA A 56 -33.43 -92.54 5.05
CA ALA A 56 -33.19 -92.79 6.47
C ALA A 56 -31.73 -92.52 6.87
N LYS A 57 -30.78 -93.00 6.05
CA LYS A 57 -29.35 -92.80 6.30
C LYS A 57 -28.92 -91.34 6.10
N THR A 58 -29.52 -90.62 5.16
CA THR A 58 -29.28 -89.17 4.98
C THR A 58 -29.83 -88.37 6.16
N THR A 59 -31.02 -88.72 6.67
CA THR A 59 -31.64 -88.07 7.84
C THR A 59 -30.84 -88.34 9.12
N GLU A 60 -30.38 -89.57 9.32
CA GLU A 60 -29.51 -89.93 10.45
C GLU A 60 -28.20 -89.13 10.42
N GLN A 61 -27.54 -89.06 9.25
CA GLN A 61 -26.30 -88.31 9.11
C GLN A 61 -26.52 -86.79 9.29
N ARG A 62 -27.65 -86.25 8.81
CA ARG A 62 -28.04 -84.85 9.08
C ARG A 62 -28.23 -84.59 10.57
N GLY A 63 -28.87 -85.50 11.30
CA GLY A 63 -28.98 -85.42 12.75
C GLY A 63 -27.62 -85.40 13.46
N LYS A 64 -26.66 -86.21 13.00
CA LYS A 64 -25.28 -86.22 13.52
C LYS A 64 -24.50 -84.96 13.17
N ASN A 65 -24.74 -84.36 12.00
CA ASN A 65 -24.06 -83.15 11.53
C ASN A 65 -24.68 -81.86 12.10
N GLN A 66 -25.92 -81.90 12.60
CA GLN A 66 -26.64 -80.74 13.16
C GLN A 66 -25.83 -79.94 14.20
N PRO A 67 -25.20 -80.54 15.23
CA PRO A 67 -24.39 -79.77 16.18
C PRO A 67 -23.17 -79.10 15.54
N GLN A 68 -22.56 -79.72 14.52
CA GLN A 68 -21.45 -79.10 13.78
C GLN A 68 -21.93 -77.92 12.94
N VAL A 69 -23.10 -78.03 12.30
CA VAL A 69 -23.73 -76.94 11.55
C VAL A 69 -24.02 -75.75 12.46
N GLU A 70 -24.57 -75.98 13.65
CA GLU A 70 -24.84 -74.92 14.63
C GLU A 70 -23.55 -74.28 15.16
N GLY A 71 -22.52 -75.10 15.42
CA GLY A 71 -21.20 -74.61 15.82
C GLY A 71 -20.55 -73.72 14.75
N LEU A 72 -20.61 -74.13 13.47
CA LEU A 72 -20.09 -73.33 12.36
C LEU A 72 -20.88 -72.03 12.18
N LYS A 73 -22.21 -72.05 12.31
CA LYS A 73 -23.03 -70.83 12.22
C LYS A 73 -22.65 -69.81 13.30
N ARG A 74 -22.54 -70.24 14.56
CA ARG A 74 -22.12 -69.35 15.66
C ARG A 74 -20.73 -68.78 15.40
N ALA A 75 -19.78 -69.62 14.99
CA ALA A 75 -18.43 -69.13 14.73
C ALA A 75 -18.35 -68.19 13.52
N ILE A 76 -19.19 -68.37 12.50
CA ILE A 76 -19.31 -67.41 11.40
C ILE A 76 -19.87 -66.08 11.91
N GLU A 77 -20.91 -66.09 12.75
CA GLU A 77 -21.48 -64.87 13.35
C GLU A 77 -20.45 -64.13 14.21
N GLU A 78 -19.71 -64.85 15.06
CA GLU A 78 -18.63 -64.29 15.90
C GLU A 78 -17.54 -63.63 15.04
N LEU A 79 -17.02 -64.35 14.04
CA LEU A 79 -15.99 -63.81 13.14
C LEU A 79 -16.50 -62.63 12.30
N GLN A 80 -17.80 -62.61 11.93
CA GLN A 80 -18.40 -61.47 11.25
C GLN A 80 -18.48 -60.23 12.13
N GLN A 81 -18.85 -60.39 13.41
CA GLN A 81 -18.87 -59.29 14.37
C GLN A 81 -17.46 -58.74 14.63
N GLU A 82 -16.48 -59.63 14.80
CA GLU A 82 -15.07 -59.22 14.98
C GLU A 82 -14.55 -58.48 13.74
N LEU A 83 -14.78 -59.01 12.53
CA LEU A 83 -14.39 -58.34 11.29
C LEU A 83 -15.03 -56.95 11.17
N GLN A 84 -16.32 -56.83 11.51
CA GLN A 84 -17.00 -55.54 11.46
C GLN A 84 -16.37 -54.54 12.43
N SER A 85 -16.10 -54.94 13.68
CA SER A 85 -15.45 -54.07 14.67
C SER A 85 -14.05 -53.60 14.21
N LYS A 86 -13.27 -54.48 13.57
CA LYS A 86 -11.95 -54.15 13.03
C LYS A 86 -12.03 -53.18 11.86
N ARG A 87 -13.03 -53.33 10.99
CA ARG A 87 -13.29 -52.40 9.87
C ARG A 87 -13.68 -51.01 10.38
N GLU A 88 -14.54 -50.93 11.40
CA GLU A 88 -14.91 -49.66 12.03
C GLU A 88 -13.70 -48.97 12.66
N LEU A 89 -12.82 -49.73 13.35
CA LEU A 89 -11.57 -49.20 13.90
C LEU A 89 -10.62 -48.73 12.79
N LEU A 90 -10.51 -49.48 11.69
CA LEU A 90 -9.69 -49.11 10.55
C LEU A 90 -10.15 -47.78 9.94
N ASP A 91 -11.46 -47.59 9.76
CA ASP A 91 -12.03 -46.35 9.23
C ASP A 91 -11.73 -45.15 10.13
N LEU A 92 -11.82 -45.33 11.45
CA LEU A 92 -11.46 -44.30 12.42
C LEU A 92 -9.98 -43.90 12.32
N LEU A 93 -9.08 -44.88 12.22
CA LEU A 93 -7.64 -44.64 12.10
C LEU A 93 -7.26 -43.98 10.77
N LEU A 94 -7.90 -44.38 9.66
CA LEU A 94 -7.71 -43.74 8.35
C LEU A 94 -8.17 -42.27 8.38
N LEU A 95 -9.31 -41.99 9.03
CA LEU A 95 -9.80 -40.64 9.22
C LEU A 95 -8.83 -39.80 10.06
N GLU A 96 -8.29 -40.35 11.15
CA GLU A 96 -7.30 -39.68 11.98
C GLU A 96 -5.98 -39.40 11.23
N GLN A 97 -5.47 -40.39 10.49
CA GLN A 97 -4.31 -40.23 9.61
C GLN A 97 -4.53 -39.09 8.60
N SER A 98 -5.71 -39.02 7.99
CA SER A 98 -6.05 -37.96 7.04
C SER A 98 -6.06 -36.57 7.69
N LYS A 99 -6.55 -36.45 8.93
CA LYS A 99 -6.56 -35.20 9.70
C LYS A 99 -5.13 -34.75 10.02
N GLN A 100 -4.30 -35.66 10.51
CA GLN A 100 -2.89 -35.37 10.81
C GLN A 100 -2.13 -34.92 9.56
N LEU A 101 -2.33 -35.61 8.44
CA LEU A 101 -1.67 -35.28 7.17
C LEU A 101 -2.12 -33.92 6.62
N ARG A 102 -3.39 -33.54 6.81
CA ARG A 102 -3.87 -32.18 6.49
C ARG A 102 -3.21 -31.14 7.39
N GLN A 103 -3.10 -31.40 8.68
CA GLN A 103 -2.47 -30.48 9.63
C GLN A 103 -0.97 -30.29 9.30
N GLU A 104 -0.24 -31.36 9.03
CA GLU A 104 1.16 -31.31 8.61
C GLU A 104 1.35 -30.48 7.34
N LYS A 105 0.49 -30.68 6.33
CA LYS A 105 0.51 -29.89 5.08
C LYS A 105 0.24 -28.41 5.35
N MET A 106 -0.72 -28.09 6.21
CA MET A 106 -1.04 -26.71 6.59
C MET A 106 0.11 -26.05 7.35
N GLU A 107 0.76 -26.75 8.28
CA GLU A 107 1.92 -26.26 9.02
C GLU A 107 3.13 -26.06 8.09
N ALA A 108 3.38 -26.98 7.17
CA ALA A 108 4.42 -26.86 6.16
C ALA A 108 4.18 -25.64 5.25
N ALA A 109 2.94 -25.45 4.79
CA ALA A 109 2.55 -24.27 4.00
C ALA A 109 2.75 -22.96 4.79
N ARG A 110 2.33 -22.92 6.06
CA ARG A 110 2.56 -21.77 6.96
C ARG A 110 4.05 -21.45 7.11
N ASN A 111 4.88 -22.47 7.29
CA ASN A 111 6.33 -22.29 7.42
C ASN A 111 6.97 -21.80 6.11
N ALA A 112 6.52 -22.31 4.96
CA ALA A 112 6.95 -21.84 3.65
C ALA A 112 6.58 -20.36 3.45
N VAL A 113 5.35 -19.97 3.76
CA VAL A 113 4.90 -18.57 3.72
C VAL A 113 5.79 -17.71 4.62
N LYS A 114 6.00 -18.09 5.88
CA LYS A 114 6.91 -17.37 6.80
C LYS A 114 8.32 -17.21 6.24
N SER A 115 8.86 -18.23 5.55
CA SER A 115 10.17 -18.13 4.89
C SER A 115 10.15 -17.12 3.75
N HIS A 116 9.12 -17.14 2.90
CA HIS A 116 8.96 -16.16 1.82
C HIS A 116 8.83 -14.72 2.34
N ILE A 117 8.06 -14.52 3.41
CA ILE A 117 7.92 -13.20 4.07
C ILE A 117 9.29 -12.67 4.49
N LYS A 118 10.10 -13.49 5.17
CA LYS A 118 11.45 -13.08 5.58
C LYS A 118 12.34 -12.70 4.39
N ARG A 119 12.24 -13.42 3.27
CA ARG A 119 12.99 -13.08 2.04
C ARG A 119 12.54 -11.76 1.44
N ILE A 120 11.24 -11.51 1.38
CA ILE A 120 10.67 -10.25 0.88
C ILE A 120 11.13 -9.08 1.76
N GLN A 121 11.07 -9.23 3.08
CA GLN A 121 11.55 -8.21 4.01
C GLN A 121 13.05 -7.93 3.85
N ALA A 122 13.87 -8.97 3.70
CA ALA A 122 15.31 -8.81 3.45
C ALA A 122 15.59 -8.10 2.11
N ALA A 123 14.85 -8.45 1.05
CA ALA A 123 14.96 -7.77 -0.25
C ALA A 123 14.50 -6.30 -0.17
N GLY A 124 13.44 -6.01 0.59
CA GLY A 124 12.98 -4.65 0.84
C GLY A 124 14.04 -3.80 1.56
N ALA A 125 14.70 -4.36 2.58
CA ALA A 125 15.78 -3.68 3.29
C ALA A 125 17.02 -3.44 2.39
N ALA A 126 17.37 -4.41 1.54
CA ALA A 126 18.44 -4.23 0.56
C ALA A 126 18.12 -3.11 -0.45
N LEU A 127 16.88 -3.08 -0.97
CA LEU A 127 16.42 -2.03 -1.88
C LEU A 127 16.45 -0.65 -1.21
N GLU A 128 16.05 -0.57 0.06
CA GLU A 128 16.14 0.67 0.84
C GLU A 128 17.58 1.16 0.94
N SER A 129 18.52 0.28 1.25
CA SER A 129 19.95 0.61 1.30
C SER A 129 20.47 1.12 -0.05
N GLU A 130 20.10 0.47 -1.16
CA GLU A 130 20.52 0.90 -2.50
C GLU A 130 19.93 2.26 -2.87
N LEU A 131 18.69 2.57 -2.48
CA LEU A 131 18.09 3.89 -2.68
C LEU A 131 18.83 4.98 -1.89
N TRP A 132 19.22 4.71 -0.65
CA TRP A 132 20.03 5.63 0.14
C TRP A 132 21.43 5.83 -0.47
N ASN A 133 22.06 4.77 -0.98
CA ASN A 133 23.33 4.88 -1.71
C ASN A 133 23.19 5.75 -2.96
N LEU A 134 22.14 5.53 -3.75
CA LEU A 134 21.86 6.33 -4.94
C LEU A 134 21.60 7.80 -4.58
N LYS A 135 20.91 8.08 -3.46
CA LYS A 135 20.77 9.44 -2.94
C LYS A 135 22.12 10.06 -2.61
N ALA A 136 23.01 9.33 -1.95
CA ALA A 136 24.34 9.83 -1.61
C ALA A 136 25.16 10.18 -2.86
N VAL A 137 25.18 9.29 -3.86
CA VAL A 137 25.83 9.52 -5.17
C VAL A 137 25.23 10.75 -5.84
N TRP A 138 23.90 10.89 -5.82
CA TRP A 138 23.25 12.09 -6.35
C TRP A 138 23.70 13.36 -5.61
N GLN A 139 23.77 13.34 -4.28
CA GLN A 139 24.22 14.50 -3.48
C GLN A 139 25.68 14.87 -3.79
N GLU A 140 26.56 13.89 -3.95
CA GLU A 140 27.97 14.10 -4.31
C GLU A 140 28.12 14.80 -5.66
N HIS A 141 27.38 14.34 -6.67
CA HIS A 141 27.47 14.89 -8.03
C HIS A 141 26.58 16.11 -8.28
N ARG A 142 25.66 16.44 -7.35
CA ARG A 142 24.72 17.56 -7.50
C ARG A 142 25.44 18.88 -7.75
N GLN A 143 26.47 19.20 -6.97
CA GLN A 143 27.18 20.46 -7.12
C GLN A 143 27.94 20.52 -8.45
N SER A 144 28.61 19.43 -8.83
CA SER A 144 29.29 19.33 -10.13
C SER A 144 28.34 19.50 -11.30
N TYR A 145 27.11 18.98 -11.20
CA TYR A 145 26.06 19.19 -12.19
C TYR A 145 25.63 20.66 -12.25
N ILE A 146 25.38 21.31 -11.11
CA ILE A 146 25.04 22.74 -11.03
C ILE A 146 26.17 23.62 -11.61
N ASP A 147 27.41 23.32 -11.27
CA ASP A 147 28.60 24.04 -11.76
C ASP A 147 28.74 23.89 -13.28
N GLY A 148 28.53 22.69 -13.81
CA GLY A 148 28.50 22.44 -15.26
C GLY A 148 27.35 23.15 -15.99
N GLN A 149 26.22 23.39 -15.32
CA GLN A 149 25.10 24.17 -15.88
C GLN A 149 25.34 25.68 -15.85
N SER A 150 25.94 26.19 -14.78
CA SER A 150 26.22 27.62 -14.60
C SER A 150 27.41 28.09 -15.43
N ASN A 151 28.29 27.18 -15.84
CA ASN A 151 29.44 27.44 -16.70
C ASN A 151 29.37 26.61 -18.00
N PRO A 152 28.43 26.90 -18.93
CA PRO A 152 28.48 26.30 -20.25
C PRO A 152 29.77 26.80 -20.91
N HIS A 153 30.74 25.90 -21.11
CA HIS A 153 31.93 26.20 -21.88
C HIS A 153 31.51 26.96 -23.16
N PRO A 154 32.07 28.14 -23.46
CA PRO A 154 31.91 28.77 -24.77
C PRO A 154 32.78 28.01 -25.78
N ALA A 155 32.54 26.71 -25.93
CA ALA A 155 33.21 25.89 -26.93
C ALA A 155 32.34 25.91 -28.18
N ASN A 156 32.67 26.86 -29.07
CA ASN A 156 32.39 26.83 -30.49
C ASN A 156 30.92 26.80 -30.91
N GLY A 157 30.26 27.97 -30.95
CA GLY A 157 29.31 28.39 -31.99
C GLY A 157 28.04 27.58 -32.27
N TYR A 158 27.88 26.38 -31.73
CA TYR A 158 26.76 25.47 -31.95
C TYR A 158 26.14 25.19 -30.59
N GLY A 159 25.18 26.06 -30.24
CA GLY A 159 24.49 26.06 -28.96
C GLY A 159 23.61 24.83 -28.78
N TYR A 160 24.18 23.75 -28.25
CA TYR A 160 23.42 22.82 -27.44
C TYR A 160 23.36 23.38 -26.02
N ARG A 161 22.42 24.32 -25.79
CA ARG A 161 21.97 24.59 -24.43
C ARG A 161 21.34 23.30 -23.93
N TRP A 162 21.99 22.67 -22.96
CA TRP A 162 21.37 21.59 -22.20
C TRP A 162 20.07 22.16 -21.61
N GLN A 163 18.93 21.72 -22.14
CA GLN A 163 17.64 22.11 -21.59
C GLN A 163 17.48 21.41 -20.24
N PRO A 164 17.07 22.14 -19.19
CA PRO A 164 16.91 21.60 -17.87
C PRO A 164 15.66 20.72 -17.84
N ASN A 165 15.82 19.45 -18.20
CA ASN A 165 15.01 18.44 -17.54
C ASN A 165 15.71 18.23 -16.20
N ASP A 166 15.09 18.75 -15.12
CA ASP A 166 15.53 18.47 -13.75
C ASP A 166 15.81 16.97 -13.66
N LEU A 167 17.04 16.62 -13.30
CA LEU A 167 17.45 15.22 -13.09
C LEU A 167 16.59 14.51 -12.03
N VAL A 168 15.70 15.23 -11.33
CA VAL A 168 14.91 14.68 -10.25
C VAL A 168 13.52 15.32 -10.23
N GLN A 169 12.53 14.66 -10.84
CA GLN A 169 11.22 14.68 -10.21
C GLN A 169 11.36 13.89 -8.90
N PHE A 170 11.35 14.60 -7.77
CA PHE A 170 11.35 14.00 -6.43
C PHE A 170 10.02 13.29 -6.19
N GLY A 171 9.85 12.12 -6.82
CA GLY A 171 8.76 11.21 -6.53
C GLY A 171 8.90 10.66 -5.11
N THR A 172 7.78 10.32 -4.49
CA THR A 172 7.79 9.52 -3.25
C THR A 172 8.37 8.15 -3.59
N ALA A 173 9.63 7.92 -3.23
CA ALA A 173 10.20 6.59 -3.28
C ALA A 173 9.40 5.73 -2.29
N THR A 174 8.78 4.66 -2.78
CA THR A 174 8.05 3.73 -1.93
C THR A 174 8.65 2.36 -2.09
N ILE A 175 8.71 1.62 -0.99
CA ILE A 175 9.14 0.22 -0.98
C ILE A 175 7.92 -0.63 -0.63
N PRO A 176 7.65 -1.72 -1.36
CA PRO A 176 6.62 -2.66 -0.97
C PRO A 176 6.96 -3.29 0.39
N GLU A 177 6.10 -3.08 1.37
CA GLU A 177 6.16 -3.67 2.69
C GLU A 177 5.01 -4.67 2.85
N LEU A 178 5.29 -5.80 3.50
CA LEU A 178 4.26 -6.79 3.81
C LEU A 178 3.71 -6.53 5.21
N VAL A 179 2.42 -6.23 5.30
CA VAL A 179 1.71 -5.93 6.55
C VAL A 179 0.77 -7.08 6.88
N GLU A 180 0.81 -7.55 8.13
CA GLU A 180 -0.14 -8.53 8.64
C GLU A 180 -1.48 -7.83 8.97
N THR A 181 -2.56 -8.35 8.39
CA THR A 181 -3.93 -7.86 8.57
C THR A 181 -4.79 -9.01 9.14
N PRO A 182 -5.97 -8.72 9.71
CA PRO A 182 -6.88 -9.76 10.19
C PRO A 182 -7.31 -10.77 9.11
N GLN A 183 -7.17 -10.40 7.83
CA GLN A 183 -7.57 -11.21 6.67
C GLN A 183 -6.39 -11.96 6.04
N GLY A 184 -5.15 -11.73 6.49
CA GLY A 184 -3.93 -12.32 5.92
C GLY A 184 -2.82 -11.30 5.75
N PHE A 185 -1.94 -11.49 4.78
CA PHE A 185 -0.83 -10.58 4.50
C PHE A 185 -1.16 -9.70 3.29
N ALA A 186 -0.93 -8.39 3.39
CA ALA A 186 -1.12 -7.43 2.31
C ALA A 186 0.21 -6.74 1.97
N LEU A 187 0.48 -6.57 0.68
CA LEU A 187 1.56 -5.70 0.20
C LEU A 187 1.05 -4.25 0.21
N GLN A 188 1.69 -3.40 1.00
CA GLN A 188 1.39 -1.97 1.08
C GLN A 188 2.63 -1.15 0.70
N PRO A 189 2.47 -0.03 -0.02
CA PRO A 189 3.58 0.87 -0.29
C PRO A 189 3.96 1.63 0.99
N ARG A 190 5.20 1.49 1.44
CA ARG A 190 5.77 2.29 2.53
C ARG A 190 6.61 3.42 1.96
N ASP A 191 6.28 4.67 2.29
CA ASP A 191 7.10 5.83 1.96
C ASP A 191 8.35 5.85 2.84
N ILE A 192 9.51 5.99 2.21
CA ILE A 192 10.84 6.05 2.84
C ILE A 192 11.34 7.49 2.99
N GLY A 193 10.59 8.47 2.47
CA GLY A 193 10.87 9.90 2.66
C GLY A 193 12.21 10.36 2.09
N LEU A 194 12.73 9.62 1.11
CA LEU A 194 14.12 9.72 0.64
C LEU A 194 14.52 11.15 0.26
N PHE A 195 13.60 11.96 -0.28
CA PHE A 195 13.86 13.35 -0.71
C PHE A 195 12.94 14.39 -0.06
N ASN A 196 12.35 14.08 1.10
CA ASN A 196 11.40 14.98 1.74
C ASN A 196 12.04 16.33 2.14
N THR A 197 13.29 16.30 2.60
CA THR A 197 14.05 17.50 2.95
C THR A 197 14.30 18.41 1.76
N GLU A 198 14.74 17.85 0.64
CA GLU A 198 15.03 18.56 -0.60
C GLU A 198 13.75 19.13 -1.23
N ARG A 199 12.66 18.36 -1.18
CA ARG A 199 11.33 18.80 -1.60
C ARG A 199 10.84 19.99 -0.76
N MET A 200 10.98 19.93 0.57
CA MET A 200 10.58 21.03 1.45
C MET A 200 11.43 22.28 1.23
N ALA A 201 12.75 22.11 1.06
CA ALA A 201 13.66 23.22 0.75
C ALA A 201 13.32 23.90 -0.59
N ALA A 202 13.01 23.12 -1.64
CA ALA A 202 12.59 23.68 -2.92
C ALA A 202 11.28 24.48 -2.82
N ILE A 203 10.31 23.98 -2.05
CA ILE A 203 9.05 24.71 -1.79
C ILE A 203 9.32 26.03 -1.04
N GLN A 204 10.21 26.01 -0.05
CA GLN A 204 10.60 27.21 0.69
C GLN A 204 11.29 28.23 -0.22
N GLU A 205 12.27 27.81 -1.02
CA GLU A 205 12.98 28.68 -1.95
C GLU A 205 12.03 29.33 -2.97
N ASP A 206 11.11 28.55 -3.55
CA ASP A 206 10.08 29.09 -4.45
C ASP A 206 9.16 30.09 -3.74
N SER A 207 8.79 29.83 -2.49
CA SER A 207 7.98 30.75 -1.70
C SER A 207 8.70 32.06 -1.40
N GLU A 208 10.01 32.00 -1.13
CA GLU A 208 10.87 33.17 -0.89
C GLU A 208 11.07 33.97 -2.17
N ARG A 209 11.34 33.32 -3.31
CA ARG A 209 11.43 33.97 -4.62
C ARG A 209 10.15 34.72 -4.97
N ARG A 210 8.98 34.10 -4.72
CA ARG A 210 7.68 34.76 -4.91
C ARG A 210 7.52 35.98 -4.00
N ARG A 211 7.89 35.86 -2.72
CA ARG A 211 7.84 36.97 -1.74
C ARG A 211 8.76 38.11 -2.16
N GLN A 212 10.00 37.84 -2.53
CA GLN A 212 10.94 38.84 -3.01
C GLN A 212 10.44 39.54 -4.27
N SER A 213 9.91 38.79 -5.24
CA SER A 213 9.32 39.38 -6.45
C SER A 213 8.12 40.28 -6.13
N GLN A 214 7.30 39.92 -5.13
CA GLN A 214 6.21 40.78 -4.67
C GLN A 214 6.72 42.07 -4.02
N LEU A 215 7.74 41.99 -3.16
CA LEU A 215 8.37 43.16 -2.55
C LEU A 215 8.98 44.10 -3.59
N GLN A 216 9.76 43.58 -4.53
CA GLN A 216 10.33 44.38 -5.63
C GLN A 216 9.26 45.09 -6.47
N ARG A 217 8.13 44.41 -6.74
CA ARG A 217 7.00 45.04 -7.45
C ARG A 217 6.35 46.14 -6.61
N GLN A 218 6.22 45.96 -5.31
CA GLN A 218 5.69 46.99 -4.41
C GLN A 218 6.64 48.19 -4.36
N GLU A 219 7.94 47.97 -4.19
CA GLU A 219 8.97 49.01 -4.21
C GLU A 219 8.97 49.78 -5.53
N SER A 220 8.93 49.07 -6.67
CA SER A 220 8.86 49.70 -8.00
C SER A 220 7.59 50.56 -8.16
N ARG A 221 6.45 50.10 -7.64
CA ARG A 221 5.19 50.86 -7.65
C ARG A 221 5.27 52.10 -6.77
N LEU A 222 5.90 52.00 -5.59
CA LEU A 222 6.12 53.13 -4.70
C LEU A 222 7.06 54.16 -5.34
N GLN A 223 8.17 53.72 -5.95
CA GLN A 223 9.10 54.59 -6.68
C GLN A 223 8.38 55.34 -7.81
N LEU A 224 7.63 54.63 -8.65
CA LEU A 224 6.83 55.27 -9.72
C LEU A 224 5.79 56.27 -9.17
N ARG A 225 5.19 55.99 -8.01
CA ARG A 225 4.25 56.92 -7.36
C ARG A 225 4.97 58.16 -6.83
N LEU A 226 6.13 57.99 -6.20
CA LEU A 226 6.97 59.09 -5.73
C LEU A 226 7.43 59.98 -6.90
N GLU A 227 7.90 59.39 -7.99
CA GLU A 227 8.29 60.12 -9.20
C GLU A 227 7.13 60.93 -9.78
N ARG A 228 5.95 60.32 -9.89
CA ARG A 228 4.73 61.00 -10.35
C ARG A 228 4.36 62.17 -9.45
N LEU A 229 4.24 61.95 -8.14
CA LEU A 229 3.89 63.01 -7.19
C LEU A 229 4.92 64.15 -7.21
N THR A 230 6.21 63.83 -7.25
CA THR A 230 7.28 64.84 -7.37
C THR A 230 7.15 65.65 -8.65
N SER A 231 6.82 65.01 -9.78
CA SER A 231 6.59 65.70 -11.05
C SER A 231 5.36 66.61 -11.01
N THR A 232 4.26 66.15 -10.41
CA THR A 232 3.02 66.93 -10.26
C THR A 232 3.25 68.15 -9.38
N ILE A 233 3.95 68.00 -8.26
CA ILE A 233 4.32 69.12 -7.37
C ILE A 233 5.12 70.18 -8.15
N ARG A 234 6.14 69.77 -8.92
CA ARG A 234 6.92 70.72 -9.74
C ARG A 234 6.06 71.43 -10.81
N GLN A 235 5.11 70.73 -11.42
CA GLN A 235 4.19 71.33 -12.39
C GLN A 235 3.24 72.35 -11.73
N LEU A 236 2.68 72.02 -10.57
CA LEU A 236 1.82 72.92 -9.79
C LEU A 236 2.61 74.16 -9.33
N GLU A 237 3.83 73.99 -8.83
CA GLU A 237 4.72 75.09 -8.45
C GLU A 237 5.01 76.03 -9.63
N ALA A 238 5.25 75.47 -10.82
CA ALA A 238 5.49 76.24 -12.04
C ALA A 238 4.24 76.99 -12.54
N GLN A 239 3.03 76.47 -12.27
CA GLN A 239 1.76 77.14 -12.60
C GLN A 239 1.39 78.23 -11.57
N ILE A 240 1.69 78.01 -10.29
CA ILE A 240 1.39 78.96 -9.21
C ILE A 240 2.32 80.19 -9.26
N ALA A 241 3.60 80.01 -9.61
CA ALA A 241 4.57 81.10 -9.64
C ALA A 241 4.16 82.33 -10.50
N PRO A 242 3.71 82.18 -11.76
CA PRO A 242 3.23 83.31 -12.56
C PRO A 242 1.92 83.89 -12.05
N LEU A 243 0.98 83.06 -11.56
CA LEU A 243 -0.29 83.52 -10.99
C LEU A 243 -0.09 84.38 -9.74
N ARG A 244 0.87 84.01 -8.87
CA ARG A 244 1.27 84.83 -7.71
C ARG A 244 1.83 86.19 -8.16
N ALA A 245 2.62 86.22 -9.23
CA ALA A 245 3.17 87.45 -9.78
C ALA A 245 2.08 88.34 -10.41
N GLU A 246 1.12 87.77 -11.13
CA GLU A 246 -0.01 88.49 -11.74
C GLU A 246 -0.96 89.07 -10.69
N VAL A 247 -1.35 88.28 -9.68
CA VAL A 247 -2.20 88.74 -8.57
C VAL A 247 -1.52 89.86 -7.77
N GLY A 248 -0.20 89.77 -7.54
CA GLY A 248 0.58 90.82 -6.86
C GLY A 248 0.81 92.09 -7.68
N GLN A 249 0.76 92.04 -9.01
CA GLN A 249 0.91 93.21 -9.89
C GLN A 249 -0.43 93.92 -10.19
N GLN A 250 -1.55 93.19 -10.16
CA GLN A 250 -2.88 93.72 -10.47
C GLN A 250 -3.54 94.53 -9.33
N GLU A 251 -2.91 94.64 -8.16
CA GLU A 251 -3.41 95.47 -7.04
C GLU A 251 -3.41 97.00 -7.34
N LEU A 252 -2.96 97.42 -8.54
CA LEU A 252 -2.81 98.82 -8.93
C LEU A 252 -3.77 99.30 -10.05
N GLY A 253 -4.74 98.48 -10.51
CA GLY A 253 -5.66 98.81 -11.62
C GLY A 253 -7.15 98.89 -11.22
N GLY A 254 -7.79 100.04 -11.44
CA GLY A 254 -9.14 100.38 -10.91
C GLY A 254 -10.33 100.24 -11.88
N SER A 255 -10.46 99.14 -12.63
CA SER A 255 -11.66 98.85 -13.46
C SER A 255 -12.49 97.69 -12.88
N ALA A 256 -13.82 97.76 -12.99
CA ALA A 256 -14.73 96.71 -12.49
C ALA A 256 -14.54 95.34 -13.18
N ASN A 257 -14.08 95.33 -14.44
CA ASN A 257 -13.72 94.09 -15.14
C ASN A 257 -12.40 93.49 -14.61
N ASP A 258 -11.46 94.34 -14.20
CA ASP A 258 -10.18 93.91 -13.61
C ASP A 258 -10.40 93.30 -12.23
N GLN A 259 -11.35 93.81 -11.44
CA GLN A 259 -11.74 93.23 -10.15
C GLN A 259 -12.36 91.82 -10.28
N LEU A 260 -13.12 91.55 -11.34
CA LEU A 260 -13.67 90.22 -11.61
C LEU A 260 -12.59 89.25 -12.10
N ALA A 261 -11.66 89.70 -12.95
CA ALA A 261 -10.51 88.92 -13.37
C ALA A 261 -9.59 88.58 -12.18
N GLN A 262 -9.35 89.55 -11.29
CA GLN A 262 -8.56 89.39 -10.07
C GLN A 262 -9.19 88.37 -9.11
N ARG A 263 -10.52 88.41 -8.91
CA ARG A 263 -11.22 87.42 -8.07
C ARG A 263 -11.14 86.00 -8.64
N ARG A 264 -11.19 85.84 -9.97
CA ARG A 264 -11.02 84.54 -10.62
C ARG A 264 -9.58 84.03 -10.47
N ALA A 265 -8.59 84.88 -10.75
CA ALA A 265 -7.18 84.53 -10.57
C ALA A 265 -6.84 84.18 -9.11
N GLN A 266 -7.43 84.90 -8.13
CA GLN A 266 -7.29 84.58 -6.70
C GLN A 266 -7.95 83.24 -6.33
N ALA A 267 -9.14 82.94 -6.86
CA ALA A 267 -9.81 81.67 -6.60
C ALA A 267 -9.04 80.48 -7.21
N ASP A 268 -8.52 80.64 -8.42
CA ASP A 268 -7.71 79.63 -9.10
C ASP A 268 -6.37 79.41 -8.37
N LEU A 269 -5.74 80.49 -7.88
CA LEU A 269 -4.53 80.42 -7.07
C LEU A 269 -4.77 79.68 -5.73
N GLN A 270 -5.84 80.01 -5.01
CA GLN A 270 -6.18 79.31 -3.76
C GLN A 270 -6.44 77.81 -3.99
N ARG A 271 -7.10 77.47 -5.10
CA ARG A 271 -7.35 76.07 -5.47
C ARG A 271 -6.05 75.33 -5.76
N LEU A 272 -5.16 75.90 -6.58
CA LEU A 272 -3.87 75.28 -6.91
C LEU A 272 -2.96 75.15 -5.69
N GLU A 273 -2.96 76.12 -4.77
CA GLU A 273 -2.21 76.05 -3.51
C GLU A 273 -2.73 74.94 -2.60
N GLN A 274 -4.04 74.73 -2.54
CA GLN A 274 -4.64 73.62 -1.79
C GLN A 274 -4.28 72.26 -2.41
N GLU A 275 -4.33 72.13 -3.75
CA GLU A 275 -3.92 70.92 -4.47
C GLU A 275 -2.41 70.63 -4.26
N LEU A 276 -1.56 71.66 -4.28
CA LEU A 276 -0.13 71.54 -3.98
C LEU A 276 0.10 71.04 -2.55
N GLN A 277 -0.58 71.63 -1.56
CA GLN A 277 -0.44 71.25 -0.16
C GLN A 277 -0.89 69.80 0.08
N GLN A 278 -1.95 69.36 -0.60
CA GLN A 278 -2.43 67.98 -0.53
C GLN A 278 -1.40 66.98 -1.09
N HIS A 279 -0.82 67.27 -2.26
CA HIS A 279 0.21 66.40 -2.85
C HIS A 279 1.54 66.41 -2.07
N GLN A 280 1.91 67.53 -1.44
CA GLN A 280 3.06 67.59 -0.54
C GLN A 280 2.84 66.73 0.73
N GLN A 281 1.64 66.74 1.30
CA GLN A 281 1.29 65.86 2.43
C GLN A 281 1.29 64.38 2.02
N GLU A 282 0.77 64.07 0.83
CA GLU A 282 0.81 62.71 0.29
C GLU A 282 2.24 62.22 0.05
N LEU A 283 3.11 63.08 -0.48
CA LEU A 283 4.53 62.77 -0.66
C LEU A 283 5.22 62.52 0.69
N ALA A 284 4.97 63.38 1.70
CA ALA A 284 5.54 63.26 3.04
C ALA A 284 5.14 61.96 3.76
N GLN A 285 3.94 61.43 3.49
CA GLN A 285 3.49 60.14 4.03
C GLN A 285 4.14 58.93 3.34
N LEU A 286 4.62 59.10 2.11
CA LEU A 286 5.23 58.04 1.31
C LEU A 286 6.76 58.02 1.41
N THR A 287 7.38 59.13 1.82
CA THR A 287 8.81 59.18 2.17
C THR A 287 9.00 58.78 3.63
N PRO A 288 9.75 57.70 3.94
CA PRO A 288 10.03 57.35 5.32
C PRO A 288 10.83 58.48 5.98
N THR A 289 10.32 59.03 7.09
CA THR A 289 11.12 59.86 7.99
C THR A 289 12.30 59.02 8.48
N PRO A 290 13.56 59.52 8.41
CA PRO A 290 14.70 58.78 8.92
C PRO A 290 14.49 58.48 10.40
N PRO A 291 14.82 57.26 10.89
CA PRO A 291 14.71 56.96 12.30
C PRO A 291 15.65 57.88 13.06
N GLU A 292 15.13 58.63 14.04
CA GLU A 292 15.97 59.28 15.03
C GLU A 292 16.81 58.19 15.70
N HIS A 293 18.12 58.23 15.47
CA HIS A 293 19.09 57.49 16.26
C HIS A 293 18.98 57.97 17.71
N ARG A 294 18.12 57.33 18.51
CA ARG A 294 18.28 57.35 19.95
C ARG A 294 19.51 56.51 20.27
N LEU A 295 20.62 57.20 20.55
CA LEU A 295 21.75 56.59 21.25
C LEU A 295 21.23 56.00 22.57
N PRO A 296 21.61 54.76 22.93
CA PRO A 296 21.27 54.21 24.23
C PRO A 296 22.06 54.94 25.32
N ASP A 297 21.38 55.35 26.39
CA ASP A 297 21.98 55.74 27.67
C ASP A 297 22.59 54.53 28.40
#